data_AF-A0A1H8GAJ0-F1
#
_entry.id   AF-A0A1H8GAJ0-F1
#
_cell.length_a   1.000
_cell.length_b   1.000
_cell.length_c   1.000
_cell.angle_alpha   90.00
_cell.angle_beta   90.00
_cell.angle_gamma   90.00
#
_symmetry.space_group_name_H-M   'P 1'
#
loop_
_entity.id
_entity.type
_entity.pdbx_description
1 polymer ?
#
loop_
_entity_poly.entity_id
_entity_poly.type
_entity_poly.pdbx_seq_one_letter_code
_entity_poly.pdbx_strand_id
1 'polypeptide(L)'
;MTNALPSPETVVVISAFALIYMLTLLRKTLQGKFDLYDFLMLSMVAIIPAGFTLFPRLAYLLSHLTGVVFPFVVMFGALFLVVFAFMHNMTARLHRLERQNCALIQEQSLLALELKAKESSQASG
;
A
#
# COMPACT_ATOMS: atom_id res chain seq x y z
N MET A 1 -29.47 24.38 -8.44
CA MET A 1 -28.15 24.07 -7.85
C MET A 1 -28.35 23.78 -6.37
N THR A 2 -28.63 22.53 -6.02
CA THR A 2 -28.81 22.13 -4.62
C THR A 2 -27.44 22.10 -3.94
N ASN A 3 -27.29 22.88 -2.87
CA ASN A 3 -26.17 22.75 -1.95
C ASN A 3 -26.27 21.37 -1.28
N ALA A 4 -25.76 20.34 -1.95
CA ALA A 4 -25.60 19.01 -1.39
C ALA A 4 -24.41 19.04 -0.42
N LEU A 5 -24.59 19.77 0.69
CA LEU A 5 -23.73 19.65 1.83
C LEU A 5 -23.92 18.21 2.37
N PRO A 6 -22.84 17.45 2.60
CA PRO A 6 -22.96 16.13 3.18
C PRO A 6 -23.68 16.24 4.52
N SER A 7 -24.59 15.30 4.79
CA SER A 7 -25.27 15.23 6.09
C SER A 7 -24.22 15.22 7.21
N PRO A 8 -24.41 15.96 8.30
CA PRO A 8 -23.46 15.99 9.42
C PRO A 8 -23.15 14.58 9.94
N GLU A 9 -24.11 13.65 9.88
CA GLU A 9 -23.91 12.25 10.23
C GLU A 9 -22.88 11.57 9.32
N THR A 10 -22.96 11.80 8.01
CA THR A 10 -22.03 11.26 7.02
C THR A 10 -20.62 11.81 7.23
N VAL A 11 -20.50 13.09 7.53
CA VAL A 11 -19.21 13.74 7.84
C VAL A 11 -18.58 13.12 9.08
N VAL A 12 -19.38 12.92 10.14
CA VAL A 12 -18.91 12.32 11.40
C VAL A 12 -18.43 10.89 11.18
N VAL A 13 -19.21 10.05 10.49
CA VAL A 13 -18.85 8.65 10.24
C VAL A 13 -17.58 8.54 9.40
N ILE A 14 -17.46 9.31 8.32
CA ILE A 14 -16.28 9.28 7.44
C ILE A 14 -15.04 9.80 8.17
N SER A 15 -15.18 10.87 8.94
CA SER A 15 -14.07 11.44 9.70
C SER A 15 -13.58 10.49 10.80
N ALA A 16 -14.51 9.86 11.53
CA ALA A 16 -14.18 8.86 12.55
C ALA A 16 -13.49 7.64 11.92
N PHE A 17 -14.01 7.14 10.79
CA PHE A 17 -13.41 6.05 10.05
C PHE A 17 -11.98 6.40 9.58
N ALA A 18 -11.80 7.56 8.95
CA ALA A 18 -10.50 8.01 8.47
C ALA A 18 -9.50 8.15 9.63
N LEU A 19 -9.92 8.71 10.76
CA LEU A 19 -9.07 8.89 11.94
C LEU A 19 -8.64 7.54 12.54
N ILE A 20 -9.59 6.62 12.76
CA ILE A 20 -9.31 5.29 13.31
C ILE A 20 -8.40 4.49 12.36
N TYR A 21 -8.67 4.57 11.06
CA TYR A 21 -7.87 3.90 10.04
C TYR A 21 -6.43 4.41 10.02
N MET A 22 -6.24 5.74 10.01
CA MET A 22 -4.91 6.36 10.05
C MET A 22 -4.16 6.03 11.35
N LEU A 23 -4.83 6.06 12.50
CA LEU A 23 -4.23 5.65 13.78
C LEU A 23 -3.80 4.18 13.76
N THR A 24 -4.60 3.30 13.15
CA THR A 24 -4.27 1.88 13.03
C THR A 24 -3.06 1.66 12.13
N LEU A 25 -3.00 2.34 10.99
CA LEU A 25 -1.84 2.29 10.09
C LEU A 25 -0.59 2.85 10.76
N LEU A 26 -0.71 3.98 11.48
CA LEU A 26 0.40 4.61 12.18
C LEU A 26 0.95 3.67 13.26
N ARG A 27 0.08 3.03 14.05
CA ARG A 27 0.50 2.02 15.03
C ARG A 27 1.23 0.85 14.37
N LYS A 28 0.72 0.33 13.25
CA LYS A 28 1.39 -0.77 12.52
C LYS A 28 2.75 -0.36 11.94
N THR A 29 2.88 0.90 11.52
CA THR A 29 4.13 1.47 11.01
C THR A 29 5.15 1.63 12.14
N LEU A 30 4.72 2.17 13.28
CA LEU A 30 5.58 2.31 14.48
C LEU A 30 6.04 0.97 15.06
N GLN A 31 5.26 -0.10 14.86
CA GLN A 31 5.65 -1.47 15.23
C GLN A 31 6.65 -2.10 14.25
N GLY A 32 7.10 -1.38 13.22
CA GLY A 32 8.04 -1.88 12.20
C GLY A 32 7.48 -2.99 11.31
N LYS A 33 6.19 -3.31 11.43
CA LYS A 33 5.51 -4.31 10.59
C LYS A 33 5.10 -3.74 9.23
N PHE A 34 4.99 -2.42 9.14
CA PHE A 34 4.62 -1.69 7.94
C PHE A 34 5.73 -0.71 7.55
N ASP A 35 6.11 -0.74 6.28
CA ASP A 35 7.03 0.24 5.71
C ASP A 35 6.30 1.58 5.54
N LEU A 36 7.03 2.70 5.57
CA LEU A 36 6.50 4.04 5.36
C LEU A 36 5.82 4.16 3.99
N TYR A 37 6.34 3.44 3.00
CA TYR A 37 5.75 3.37 1.66
C TYR A 37 4.35 2.72 1.69
N ASP A 38 4.21 1.62 2.41
CA ASP A 38 2.94 0.92 2.56
C ASP A 38 1.94 1.78 3.36
N PHE A 39 2.42 2.50 4.40
CA PHE A 39 1.63 3.49 5.13
C PHE A 39 1.09 4.59 4.20
N LEU A 40 1.96 5.18 3.38
CA LEU A 40 1.57 6.24 2.45
C LEU A 40 0.56 5.73 1.41
N MET A 41 0.80 4.57 0.80
CA MET A 41 -0.14 3.98 -0.16
C MET A 41 -1.50 3.69 0.46
N LEU A 42 -1.55 3.04 1.62
CA LEU A 42 -2.80 2.71 2.29
C LEU A 42 -3.53 3.96 2.80
N SER A 43 -2.80 4.99 3.23
CA SER A 43 -3.39 6.26 3.63
C SER A 43 -4.16 6.94 2.49
N MET A 44 -3.70 6.81 1.24
CA MET A 44 -4.39 7.37 0.07
C MET A 44 -5.78 6.75 -0.13
N VAL A 45 -5.99 5.49 0.26
CA VAL A 45 -7.30 4.82 0.20
C VAL A 45 -8.31 5.46 1.13
N ALA A 46 -7.88 6.04 2.25
CA ALA A 46 -8.75 6.77 3.18
C ALA A 46 -8.82 8.28 2.89
N ILE A 47 -7.69 8.88 2.51
CA ILE A 47 -7.59 10.33 2.27
C ILE A 47 -8.38 10.73 1.02
N ILE A 48 -8.33 9.95 -0.07
CA ILE A 48 -9.01 10.30 -1.32
C ILE A 48 -10.54 10.37 -1.12
N PRO A 49 -11.22 9.35 -0.55
CA PRO A 49 -12.65 9.42 -0.28
C PRO A 49 -13.01 10.50 0.75
N ALA A 50 -12.21 10.65 1.81
CA ALA A 50 -12.42 11.69 2.81
C ALA A 50 -12.31 13.09 2.20
N GLY A 51 -11.33 13.33 1.32
CA GLY A 51 -11.16 14.60 0.61
C GLY A 51 -12.34 14.91 -0.31
N PHE A 52 -12.81 13.93 -1.08
CA PHE A 52 -13.96 14.12 -1.98
C PHE A 52 -15.27 14.39 -1.22
N THR A 53 -15.43 13.79 -0.04
CA THR A 53 -16.65 13.93 0.77
C THR A 53 -16.64 15.19 1.63
N LEU A 54 -15.49 15.58 2.19
CA LEU A 54 -15.31 16.80 2.98
C LEU A 54 -15.24 18.07 2.11
N PHE A 55 -14.71 17.95 0.89
CA PHE A 55 -14.55 19.07 -0.05
C PHE A 55 -15.27 18.83 -1.39
N PRO A 56 -16.62 18.77 -1.40
CA PRO A 56 -17.38 18.48 -2.61
C PRO A 56 -17.13 19.51 -3.72
N ARG A 57 -16.84 20.78 -3.39
CA ARG A 57 -16.49 21.81 -4.39
C ARG A 57 -15.24 21.46 -5.20
N LEU A 58 -14.21 20.89 -4.55
CA LEU A 58 -13.01 20.43 -5.24
C LEU A 58 -13.34 19.24 -6.13
N ALA A 59 -14.13 18.29 -5.63
CA ALA A 59 -14.56 17.13 -6.40
C ALA A 59 -15.32 17.53 -7.68
N TYR A 60 -16.25 18.50 -7.59
CA TYR A 60 -16.97 19.04 -8.76
C TYR A 60 -16.05 19.82 -9.71
N LEU A 61 -15.07 20.55 -9.20
CA LEU A 61 -14.12 21.27 -10.04
C LEU A 61 -13.22 20.29 -10.82
N LEU A 62 -12.74 19.23 -10.16
CA LEU A 62 -11.99 18.17 -10.81
C LEU A 62 -12.82 17.42 -11.86
N SER A 63 -14.09 17.13 -11.57
CA SER A 63 -14.98 16.46 -12.52
C SER A 63 -15.24 17.32 -13.75
N HIS A 64 -15.43 18.63 -13.56
CA HIS A 64 -15.62 19.55 -14.67
C HIS A 64 -14.36 19.71 -15.52
N LEU A 65 -13.18 19.79 -14.90
CA LEU A 65 -11.89 19.87 -15.60
C LEU A 65 -11.60 18.61 -16.41
N THR A 66 -11.95 17.44 -15.87
CA THR A 66 -11.78 16.15 -16.56
C THR A 66 -12.89 15.87 -17.58
N GLY A 67 -13.93 16.71 -17.66
CA GLY A 67 -15.08 16.52 -18.55
C GLY A 67 -16.02 15.38 -18.13
N VAL A 68 -15.90 14.91 -16.88
CA VAL A 68 -16.66 13.77 -16.35
C VAL A 68 -17.90 14.26 -15.60
N VAL A 69 -19.06 13.72 -15.96
CA VAL A 69 -20.36 14.12 -15.40
C VAL A 69 -20.46 13.87 -13.90
N PHE A 70 -19.85 12.79 -13.40
CA PHE A 70 -19.93 12.38 -12.00
C PHE A 70 -18.56 12.45 -11.30
N PRO A 71 -18.41 13.26 -10.23
CA PRO A 71 -17.17 13.33 -9.45
C PRO A 71 -16.69 11.99 -8.89
N PHE A 72 -17.62 11.07 -8.60
CA PHE A 72 -17.31 9.73 -8.10
C PHE A 72 -16.46 8.89 -9.07
N VAL A 73 -16.59 9.11 -10.38
CA VAL A 73 -15.80 8.40 -11.39
C VAL A 73 -14.33 8.82 -11.31
N VAL A 74 -14.07 10.11 -11.08
CA VAL A 74 -12.71 10.63 -10.87
C VAL A 74 -12.10 10.06 -9.59
N MET A 75 -12.87 10.04 -8.50
CA MET A 75 -12.47 9.43 -7.24
C MET A 75 -12.12 7.94 -7.41
N PHE A 76 -12.98 7.17 -8.09
CA PHE A 76 -12.76 5.76 -8.34
C PHE A 76 -11.54 5.51 -9.23
N GLY A 77 -11.34 6.33 -10.27
CA GLY A 77 -10.15 6.27 -11.11
C GLY A 77 -8.86 6.52 -10.33
N ALA A 78 -8.86 7.50 -9.42
CA ALA A 78 -7.72 7.77 -8.54
C ALA A 78 -7.44 6.59 -7.60
N LEU A 79 -8.48 6.03 -6.97
CA LEU A 79 -8.35 4.84 -6.14
C LEU A 79 -7.85 3.62 -6.93
N PHE A 80 -8.31 3.46 -8.16
CA PHE A 80 -7.87 2.37 -9.03
C PHE A 80 -6.38 2.49 -9.35
N LEU A 81 -5.87 3.70 -9.63
CA LEU A 81 -4.44 3.93 -9.82
C LEU A 81 -3.63 3.62 -8.56
N VAL A 82 -4.15 3.97 -7.38
CA VAL A 82 -3.52 3.64 -6.09
C VAL A 82 -3.44 2.11 -5.91
N VAL A 83 -4.53 1.39 -6.16
CA VAL A 83 -4.54 -0.09 -6.07
C VAL A 83 -3.61 -0.71 -7.11
N PHE A 84 -3.60 -0.19 -8.33
CA PHE A 84 -2.73 -0.66 -9.40
C PHE A 84 -1.25 -0.51 -9.04
N ALA A 85 -0.85 0.68 -8.57
CA ALA A 85 0.50 0.93 -8.10
C ALA A 85 0.84 0.04 -6.90
N PHE A 86 -0.10 -0.19 -5.98
CA PHE A 86 0.08 -1.10 -4.86
C PHE A 86 0.35 -2.54 -5.33
N MET A 87 -0.46 -3.07 -6.24
CA MET A 87 -0.26 -4.39 -6.84
C MET A 87 1.10 -4.49 -7.52
N HIS A 88 1.45 -3.51 -8.37
CA HIS A 88 2.72 -3.50 -9.08
C HIS A 88 3.91 -3.53 -8.11
N ASN A 89 3.86 -2.73 -7.04
CA ASN A 89 4.91 -2.72 -6.02
C ASN A 89 4.97 -4.01 -5.23
N MET A 90 3.84 -4.61 -4.88
CA MET A 90 3.81 -5.94 -4.26
C MET A 90 4.47 -6.98 -5.16
N THR A 91 4.15 -6.99 -6.45
CA THR A 91 4.75 -7.92 -7.42
C THR A 91 6.27 -7.68 -7.55
N ALA A 92 6.71 -6.43 -7.62
CA ALA A 92 8.13 -6.10 -7.68
C ALA A 92 8.90 -6.52 -6.42
N ARG A 93 8.31 -6.28 -5.23
CA ARG A 93 8.87 -6.74 -3.94
C ARG A 93 8.92 -8.25 -3.87
N LEU A 94 7.86 -8.93 -4.30
CA LEU A 94 7.79 -10.39 -4.31
C LEU A 94 8.90 -11.00 -5.17
N HIS A 95 9.07 -10.51 -6.41
CA HIS A 95 10.14 -11.00 -7.28
C HIS A 95 11.55 -10.70 -6.72
N ARG A 96 11.75 -9.56 -6.07
CA ARG A 96 13.02 -9.27 -5.42
C ARG A 96 13.30 -10.22 -4.26
N LEU A 97 12.29 -10.48 -3.42
CA LEU A 97 12.40 -11.44 -2.31
C LEU A 97 12.66 -12.85 -2.82
N GLU A 98 11.96 -13.27 -3.88
CA GLU A 98 12.14 -14.58 -4.51
C GLU A 98 13.57 -14.78 -5.02
N ARG A 99 14.13 -13.78 -5.71
CA ARG A 99 15.54 -13.82 -6.16
C ARG A 99 16.52 -13.89 -5.00
N GLN A 100 16.30 -13.12 -3.94
CA GLN A 100 17.16 -13.15 -2.75
C GLN A 100 17.10 -14.51 -2.06
N ASN A 101 15.92 -15.08 -1.92
CA ASN A 101 15.73 -16.38 -1.30
C ASN A 101 16.44 -17.49 -2.12
N CYS A 102 16.33 -17.44 -3.45
CA CYS A 102 17.04 -18.37 -4.33
C CYS A 102 18.58 -18.26 -4.19
N ALA A 103 19.12 -17.03 -4.13
CA ALA A 103 20.55 -16.80 -3.91
C ALA A 103 21.01 -17.33 -2.54
N LEU A 104 20.24 -17.08 -1.48
CA LEU A 104 20.52 -17.58 -0.13
C LEU A 104 20.54 -19.11 -0.06
N ILE A 105 19.61 -19.78 -0.75
CA ILE A 105 19.59 -21.25 -0.82
C ILE A 105 20.84 -21.78 -1.53
N GLN A 106 21.28 -21.11 -2.59
CA GLN A 106 22.51 -21.48 -3.30
C GLN A 106 23.74 -21.33 -2.41
N GLU A 107 23.88 -20.21 -1.70
CA GLU A 107 24.98 -19.99 -0.76
C GLU A 107 25.00 -21.03 0.36
N GLN A 108 23.84 -21.35 0.94
CA GLN A 108 23.74 -22.39 1.97
C GLN A 108 24.12 -23.77 1.42
N SER A 109 23.67 -24.12 0.21
CA SER A 109 24.02 -25.41 -0.39
C SER A 109 25.52 -25.53 -0.68
N LEU A 110 26.18 -24.45 -1.11
CA LEU A 110 27.61 -24.42 -1.37
C LEU A 110 28.43 -24.57 -0.08
N LEU A 111 28.06 -23.84 0.97
CA LEU A 111 28.68 -23.94 2.30
C LEU A 111 28.54 -25.35 2.90
N ALA A 112 27.37 -25.97 2.74
CA ALA A 112 27.14 -27.36 3.19
C ALA A 112 28.05 -28.36 2.46
N LEU A 113 28.32 -28.10 1.17
CA LEU A 113 29.20 -28.93 0.33
C LEU A 113 30.67 -28.79 0.75
N GLU A 114 31.13 -27.57 1.02
CA GLU A 114 32.49 -27.32 1.52
C GLU A 114 32.74 -27.94 2.89
N LEU A 115 31.77 -27.86 3.80
CA LEU A 115 31.83 -28.51 5.11
C LEU A 115 32.00 -30.02 4.96
N LYS A 116 31.17 -30.64 4.11
CA LYS A 116 31.24 -32.09 3.86
C LYS A 116 32.57 -32.51 3.23
N ALA A 117 33.13 -31.69 2.32
CA ALA A 117 34.43 -31.94 1.70
C ALA A 117 35.59 -31.83 2.70
N LYS A 118 35.51 -30.88 3.65
CA LYS A 118 36.47 -30.76 4.75
C LYS A 118 36.41 -31.97 5.68
N GLU A 119 35.21 -32.41 6.08
CA GLU A 119 35.04 -33.60 6.92
C GLU A 119 35.60 -34.87 6.26
N SER A 120 35.32 -35.08 4.96
CA SER A 120 35.86 -36.23 4.23
C SER A 120 37.39 -36.20 4.08
N SER A 121 37.98 -35.01 3.97
CA SER A 121 39.45 -34.85 3.89
C SER A 121 40.12 -35.09 5.24
N GLN A 122 39.45 -34.73 6.34
CA GLN A 122 39.96 -34.90 7.69
C GLN A 122 39.80 -36.34 8.22
N ALA A 123 38.84 -37.11 7.68
CA ALA A 123 38.68 -38.54 7.98
C ALA A 123 39.64 -39.46 7.19
N SER A 124 40.34 -38.94 6.18
CA SER A 124 41.24 -39.72 5.30
C SER A 124 42.74 -39.50 5.56
N GLY A 125 43.10 -38.68 6.57
CA GLY A 125 44.47 -38.44 7.01
C GLY A 125 44.72 -38.93 8.43
#